data_AF-A0A5B3H5X1-F1
#
_entry.id   AF-A0A5B3H5X1-F1
#
_cell.length_a   1.000
_cell.length_b   1.000
_cell.length_c   1.000
_cell.angle_alpha   90.00
_cell.angle_beta   90.00
_cell.angle_gamma   90.00
#
_symmetry.space_group_name_H-M   'P 1'
#
loop_
_entity.id
_entity.type
_entity.pdbx_description
1 polymer ?
#
loop_
_entity_poly.entity_id
_entity_poly.type
_entity_poly.pdbx_seq_one_letter_code
_entity_poly.pdbx_strand_id
1 'polypeptide(L)'
;MKNFLKYVAALAIVGAFFVACSDWTDPEREITQHPDQQSPILRDNAYYQALREYKKTKHKIAFGWYGSWTAVGASYQTRLQSAPDSMDIISIWSQWHSLTPEQIADKEFVQKIKGTKVTFTIFSDKMPEPFLTEIGGGEYTDEAIEAYAKAYCKDSMDKYSYDGIDVDYEPGYGASGPFVGHDNELFRKLILAMSKYVGPKSGTGRLLMIDGVPYAVHADVADCFDYGIVQAYNSYGYTDLQDRFDEADKKGWKPEQYIFAENFESLWKTGGVSHECRDGQRVNSLLGMARFNPTQGFGAGFGAYHMEYEYANSSMPYKYMREAIQDVNPAGGDLIVGLTSTGLSKYLFLVGDDGTITGEVDEKIRVELARPAPADVSFPLAIDNSLVDAYNEKHGTSYEPIDPARVSLGTLGVAAGAFLSDEVSVTVSSAGIEKGYYLIPIVVELPAEDIYTSKEPLVRYLLLTVSAMEIDVDATALTGVKIEPASGWTIVCYQGTASSGANGVWNLDSDAQKACMFDGKLDSNCWYAANASYSWGNGGNFIITLDKAYDINGFRWHIYYEDSNPECTDFQYSEDGTNWYSLTNEISFVPKLSADNWKIFQFKKTVKARYLRVYVGRVTGYTSMNEAEIFAPAN
;
A
#
# COMPACT_ATOMS: atom_id res chain seq x y z
N MET A 1 -45.09 -52.83 34.97
CA MET A 1 -43.66 -52.68 34.62
C MET A 1 -43.31 -51.47 33.75
N LYS A 2 -44.20 -50.91 32.92
CA LYS A 2 -43.88 -49.75 32.06
C LYS A 2 -43.62 -48.41 32.78
N ASN A 3 -44.11 -48.24 34.02
CA ASN A 3 -43.93 -46.98 34.76
C ASN A 3 -42.72 -46.98 35.70
N PHE A 4 -42.24 -48.15 36.13
CA PHE A 4 -41.06 -48.25 37.02
C PHE A 4 -39.75 -47.93 36.26
N LEU A 5 -39.64 -48.36 35.00
CA LEU A 5 -38.49 -48.04 34.13
C LEU A 5 -38.36 -46.52 33.86
N LYS A 6 -39.48 -45.78 33.82
CA LYS A 6 -39.47 -44.33 33.61
C LYS A 6 -38.90 -43.57 34.82
N TYR A 7 -39.18 -44.04 36.04
CA TYR A 7 -38.64 -43.42 37.26
C TYR A 7 -37.16 -43.76 37.47
N VAL A 8 -36.71 -44.96 37.09
CA VAL A 8 -35.30 -45.34 37.14
C VAL A 8 -34.47 -44.58 36.09
N ALA A 9 -35.01 -44.39 34.88
CA ALA A 9 -34.36 -43.56 33.85
C ALA A 9 -34.30 -42.07 34.25
N ALA A 10 -35.36 -41.54 34.89
CA ALA A 10 -35.37 -40.16 35.38
C ALA A 10 -34.39 -39.93 36.54
N LEU A 11 -34.23 -40.89 37.45
CA LEU A 11 -33.25 -40.84 38.55
C LEU A 11 -31.80 -40.97 38.05
N ALA A 12 -31.54 -41.77 37.01
CA ALA A 12 -30.23 -41.87 36.38
C ALA A 12 -29.84 -40.57 35.63
N ILE A 13 -30.81 -39.90 34.99
CA ILE A 13 -30.59 -38.61 34.33
C ILE A 13 -30.32 -37.51 35.36
N VAL A 14 -31.07 -37.46 36.47
CA VAL A 14 -30.83 -36.48 37.54
C VAL A 14 -29.50 -36.73 38.27
N GLY A 15 -29.10 -38.00 38.47
CA GLY A 15 -27.78 -38.33 39.02
C GLY A 15 -26.61 -37.94 38.13
N ALA A 16 -26.78 -37.99 36.79
CA ALA A 16 -25.76 -37.54 35.84
C ALA A 16 -25.57 -36.01 35.83
N PHE A 17 -26.61 -35.23 36.18
CA PHE A 17 -26.51 -33.78 36.30
C PHE A 17 -25.74 -33.31 37.55
N PHE A 18 -25.64 -34.12 38.60
CA PHE A 18 -24.87 -33.74 39.81
C PHE A 18 -23.37 -34.10 39.72
N VAL A 19 -22.97 -35.04 38.86
CA VAL A 19 -21.55 -35.34 38.61
C VAL A 19 -20.96 -34.44 37.51
N ALA A 20 -21.79 -33.96 36.57
CA ALA A 20 -21.38 -33.01 35.54
C ALA A 20 -21.31 -31.54 36.01
N CYS A 21 -21.61 -31.25 37.29
CA CYS A 21 -21.57 -29.89 37.84
C CYS A 21 -20.34 -29.59 38.73
N SER A 22 -19.44 -30.55 38.99
CA SER A 22 -18.22 -30.26 39.78
C SER A 22 -17.13 -29.58 38.95
N ASP A 23 -17.08 -29.81 37.63
CA ASP A 23 -16.08 -29.22 36.73
C ASP A 23 -16.38 -27.75 36.37
N TRP A 24 -17.52 -27.18 36.79
CA TRP A 24 -17.91 -25.82 36.39
C TRP A 24 -17.66 -24.74 37.45
N THR A 25 -17.15 -25.11 38.63
CA THR A 25 -16.81 -24.16 39.70
C THR A 25 -15.32 -23.98 39.94
N ASP A 26 -14.47 -24.76 39.28
CA ASP A 26 -13.03 -24.52 39.26
C ASP A 26 -12.69 -23.68 38.02
N PRO A 27 -12.24 -22.42 38.16
CA PRO A 27 -11.70 -21.67 37.03
C PRO A 27 -10.47 -22.42 36.52
N GLU A 28 -10.62 -23.16 35.41
CA GLU A 28 -9.48 -23.71 34.70
C GLU A 28 -8.59 -22.54 34.27
N ARG A 29 -7.35 -22.55 34.77
CA ARG A 29 -6.34 -21.57 34.37
C ARG A 29 -5.99 -21.87 32.91
N GLU A 30 -6.55 -21.12 31.97
CA GLU A 30 -6.03 -21.12 30.60
C GLU A 30 -4.56 -20.68 30.66
N ILE A 31 -3.68 -21.63 30.38
CA ILE A 31 -2.26 -21.37 30.17
C ILE A 31 -2.16 -20.86 28.74
N THR A 32 -2.25 -19.54 28.56
CA THR A 32 -2.10 -18.90 27.25
C THR A 32 -0.65 -18.78 26.80
N GLN A 33 0.32 -19.19 27.63
CA GLN A 33 1.74 -19.03 27.36
C GLN A 33 2.48 -20.34 27.61
N HIS A 34 3.35 -20.72 26.68
CA HIS A 34 4.24 -21.87 26.78
C HIS A 34 5.72 -21.41 26.77
N PRO A 35 6.25 -20.82 27.87
CA PRO A 35 7.63 -20.36 27.94
C PRO A 35 8.66 -21.47 27.72
N ASP A 36 8.28 -22.72 28.02
CA ASP A 36 9.04 -23.95 27.78
C ASP A 36 9.27 -24.25 26.29
N GLN A 37 8.43 -23.68 25.41
CA GLN A 37 8.56 -23.80 23.96
C GLN A 37 9.39 -22.66 23.34
N GLN A 38 9.83 -21.68 24.15
CA GLN A 38 10.68 -20.59 23.68
C GLN A 38 12.15 -20.96 23.87
N SER A 39 12.93 -20.91 22.79
CA SER A 39 14.37 -21.17 22.86
C SER A 39 15.03 -20.20 23.85
N PRO A 40 15.81 -20.67 24.84
CA PRO A 40 16.44 -19.79 25.81
C PRO A 40 17.53 -18.97 25.13
N ILE A 41 17.24 -17.72 24.81
CA ILE A 41 18.26 -16.74 24.46
C ILE A 41 19.11 -16.52 25.72
N LEU A 42 20.41 -16.78 25.63
CA LEU A 42 21.36 -16.50 26.71
C LEU A 42 21.50 -14.98 26.84
N ARG A 43 20.84 -14.39 27.85
CA ARG A 43 20.87 -12.96 28.15
C ARG A 43 22.01 -12.62 29.11
N ASP A 44 23.24 -12.81 28.64
CA ASP A 44 24.44 -12.45 29.39
C ASP A 44 24.80 -10.96 29.27
N ASN A 45 25.92 -10.56 29.88
CA ASN A 45 26.37 -9.17 29.81
C ASN A 45 26.75 -8.73 28.39
N ALA A 46 27.28 -9.64 27.57
CA ALA A 46 27.67 -9.34 26.19
C ALA A 46 26.42 -9.09 25.32
N TYR A 47 25.37 -9.88 25.51
CA TYR A 47 24.07 -9.68 24.90
C TYR A 47 23.52 -8.28 25.20
N TYR A 48 23.43 -7.90 26.48
CA TYR A 48 22.89 -6.60 26.87
C TYR A 48 23.80 -5.43 26.44
N GLN A 49 25.11 -5.64 26.37
CA GLN A 49 26.02 -4.65 25.80
C GLN A 49 25.76 -4.45 24.31
N ALA A 50 25.68 -5.52 23.53
CA ALA A 50 25.38 -5.45 22.10
C ALA A 50 24.02 -4.78 21.83
N LEU A 51 23.00 -5.11 22.63
CA LEU A 51 21.69 -4.47 22.58
C LEU A 51 21.77 -2.96 22.80
N ARG A 52 22.54 -2.50 23.80
CA ARG A 52 22.73 -1.06 24.06
C ARG A 52 23.54 -0.37 22.97
N GLU A 53 24.51 -1.03 22.34
CA GLU A 53 25.23 -0.45 21.20
C GLU A 53 24.34 -0.36 19.96
N TYR A 54 23.52 -1.38 19.69
CA TYR A 54 22.51 -1.34 18.62
C TYR A 54 21.58 -0.13 18.75
N LYS A 55 21.07 0.15 19.95
CA LYS A 55 20.16 1.29 20.21
C LYS A 55 20.79 2.66 19.98
N LYS A 56 22.12 2.75 19.86
CA LYS A 56 22.81 4.00 19.51
C LYS A 56 22.94 4.22 17.99
N THR A 57 22.69 3.18 17.20
CA THR A 57 22.74 3.28 15.73
C THR A 57 21.50 3.99 15.19
N LYS A 58 21.54 4.48 13.94
CA LYS A 58 20.34 4.97 13.25
C LYS A 58 19.56 3.76 12.69
N HIS A 59 18.34 3.55 13.18
CA HIS A 59 17.45 2.44 12.83
C HIS A 59 15.98 2.86 13.00
N LYS A 60 15.02 2.01 12.63
CA LYS A 60 13.58 2.27 12.86
C LYS A 60 13.27 2.16 14.34
N ILE A 61 12.81 3.23 14.96
CA ILE A 61 12.46 3.26 16.38
C ILE A 61 11.22 2.40 16.64
N ALA A 62 11.34 1.46 17.57
CA ALA A 62 10.23 0.71 18.11
C ALA A 62 9.67 1.42 19.36
N PHE A 63 8.43 1.90 19.23
CA PHE A 63 7.73 2.69 20.24
C PHE A 63 6.49 1.96 20.79
N GLY A 64 6.07 2.29 22.02
CA GLY A 64 4.74 1.91 22.48
C GLY A 64 4.27 2.62 23.74
N TRP A 65 2.95 2.81 23.83
CA TRP A 65 2.28 3.30 25.04
C TRP A 65 1.91 2.13 25.94
N TYR A 66 2.23 2.26 27.23
CA TYR A 66 2.09 1.20 28.22
C TYR A 66 1.12 1.61 29.35
N GLY A 67 -0.07 1.02 29.34
CA GLY A 67 -1.17 1.45 30.22
C GLY A 67 -1.32 0.67 31.53
N SER A 68 -0.81 -0.55 31.60
CA SER A 68 -1.07 -1.46 32.73
C SER A 68 0.12 -1.62 33.69
N TRP A 69 0.96 -0.59 33.85
CA TRP A 69 2.22 -0.70 34.59
C TRP A 69 2.06 -0.64 36.11
N THR A 70 2.13 -1.79 36.77
CA THR A 70 2.15 -1.90 38.23
C THR A 70 3.44 -2.55 38.76
N ALA A 71 4.25 -3.15 37.88
CA ALA A 71 5.44 -3.95 38.18
C ALA A 71 5.20 -5.21 39.07
N VAL A 72 3.96 -5.46 39.48
CA VAL A 72 3.59 -6.54 40.40
C VAL A 72 2.39 -7.34 39.86
N GLY A 73 2.10 -8.48 40.50
CA GLY A 73 0.99 -9.35 40.14
C GLY A 73 1.40 -10.66 39.47
N ALA A 74 0.42 -11.54 39.26
CA ALA A 74 0.63 -12.88 38.72
C ALA A 74 0.98 -12.87 37.23
N SER A 75 0.39 -11.94 36.45
CA SER A 75 0.77 -11.72 35.06
C SER A 75 2.03 -10.86 34.98
N TYR A 76 2.89 -11.17 34.01
CA TYR A 76 4.06 -10.35 33.69
C TYR A 76 3.75 -9.22 32.70
N GLN A 77 2.52 -9.15 32.20
CA GLN A 77 2.00 -8.02 31.40
C GLN A 77 2.14 -6.67 32.10
N THR A 78 2.20 -6.63 33.43
CA THR A 78 2.27 -5.38 34.19
C THR A 78 3.70 -4.87 34.40
N ARG A 79 4.71 -5.54 33.82
CA ARG A 79 6.14 -5.25 34.01
C ARG A 79 6.77 -4.81 32.69
N LEU A 80 7.43 -3.66 32.68
CA LEU A 80 8.13 -3.12 31.52
C LEU A 80 9.22 -4.08 31.03
N GLN A 81 9.88 -4.79 31.95
CA GLN A 81 10.90 -5.79 31.58
C GLN A 81 10.35 -6.96 30.74
N SER A 82 9.04 -7.13 30.64
CA SER A 82 8.42 -8.16 29.79
C SER A 82 8.30 -7.74 28.33
N ALA A 83 8.36 -6.43 28.05
CA ALA A 83 8.39 -5.92 26.68
C ALA A 83 9.63 -6.45 25.92
N PRO A 84 9.57 -6.53 24.58
CA PRO A 84 10.70 -6.95 23.76
C PRO A 84 11.98 -6.19 24.13
N ASP A 85 13.11 -6.89 24.22
CA ASP A 85 14.37 -6.29 24.64
C ASP A 85 14.81 -5.15 23.70
N SER A 86 14.45 -5.27 22.42
CA SER A 86 14.70 -4.34 21.33
C SER A 86 13.73 -3.16 21.23
N MET A 87 12.81 -2.98 22.18
CA MET A 87 12.04 -1.72 22.27
C MET A 87 12.98 -0.53 22.52
N ASP A 88 12.80 0.56 21.78
CA ASP A 88 13.62 1.75 21.91
C ASP A 88 13.03 2.73 22.91
N ILE A 89 11.74 2.98 22.82
CA ILE A 89 11.01 3.91 23.69
C ILE A 89 9.72 3.25 24.19
N ILE A 90 9.46 3.36 25.50
CA ILE A 90 8.17 3.03 26.11
C ILE A 90 7.63 4.27 26.82
N SER A 91 6.45 4.73 26.43
CA SER A 91 5.77 5.87 27.06
C SER A 91 4.71 5.38 28.04
N ILE A 92 4.79 5.83 29.29
CA ILE A 92 3.87 5.41 30.35
C ILE A 92 2.51 6.11 30.16
N TRP A 93 1.51 5.33 29.74
CA TRP A 93 0.10 5.72 29.61
C TRP A 93 -0.70 5.36 30.87
N SER A 94 -0.14 5.69 32.02
CA SER A 94 -0.73 5.40 33.33
C SER A 94 -0.12 6.30 34.40
N GLN A 95 -0.31 5.95 35.66
CA GLN A 95 0.25 6.68 36.80
C GLN A 95 1.78 6.75 36.71
N TRP A 96 2.32 7.91 36.31
CA TRP A 96 3.76 8.13 36.09
C TRP A 96 4.47 8.81 37.28
N HIS A 97 3.72 9.39 38.22
CA HIS A 97 4.28 9.89 39.48
C HIS A 97 3.93 8.99 40.66
N SER A 98 4.51 9.26 41.83
CA SER A 98 4.28 8.48 43.06
C SER A 98 4.59 6.99 42.93
N LEU A 99 5.65 6.67 42.17
CA LEU A 99 6.06 5.30 41.84
C LEU A 99 6.38 4.45 43.08
N THR A 100 6.01 3.17 43.05
CA THR A 100 6.40 2.19 44.06
C THR A 100 7.87 1.77 43.89
N PRO A 101 8.51 1.18 44.92
CA PRO A 101 9.86 0.63 44.79
C PRO A 101 10.00 -0.40 43.65
N GLU A 102 8.97 -1.22 43.42
CA GLU A 102 8.94 -2.23 42.35
C GLU A 102 8.90 -1.59 40.97
N GLN A 103 8.07 -0.56 40.78
CA GLN A 103 8.05 0.24 39.55
C GLN A 103 9.41 0.89 39.30
N ILE A 104 10.02 1.50 40.32
CA ILE A 104 11.36 2.10 40.20
C ILE A 104 12.38 1.05 39.74
N ALA A 105 12.42 -0.13 40.38
CA ALA A 105 13.36 -1.19 40.02
C ALA A 105 13.13 -1.76 38.59
N ASP A 106 11.86 -1.97 38.21
CA ASP A 106 11.48 -2.45 36.88
C ASP A 106 11.89 -1.45 35.79
N LYS A 107 11.64 -0.15 36.01
CA LYS A 107 12.08 0.93 35.11
C LYS A 107 13.60 1.02 35.04
N GLU A 108 14.29 0.99 36.18
CA GLU A 108 15.76 1.06 36.20
C GLU A 108 16.41 -0.10 35.46
N PHE A 109 15.86 -1.32 35.56
CA PHE A 109 16.35 -2.47 34.81
C PHE A 109 16.21 -2.24 33.31
N VAL A 110 15.03 -1.81 32.85
CA VAL A 110 14.77 -1.55 31.43
C VAL A 110 15.67 -0.43 30.88
N GLN A 111 15.85 0.66 31.64
CA GLN A 111 16.73 1.76 31.26
C GLN A 111 18.21 1.36 31.24
N LYS A 112 18.74 0.80 32.34
CA LYS A 112 20.18 0.59 32.51
C LYS A 112 20.69 -0.71 31.89
N ILE A 113 19.89 -1.78 31.92
CA ILE A 113 20.29 -3.09 31.40
C ILE A 113 19.90 -3.21 29.93
N LYS A 114 18.64 -2.97 29.58
CA LYS A 114 18.18 -3.08 28.17
C LYS A 114 18.48 -1.85 27.31
N GLY A 115 18.67 -0.68 27.92
CA GLY A 115 18.89 0.56 27.18
C GLY A 115 17.62 1.16 26.55
N THR A 116 16.44 0.69 26.92
CA THR A 116 15.16 1.26 26.45
C THR A 116 14.90 2.56 27.20
N LYS A 117 14.57 3.62 26.48
CA LYS A 117 14.16 4.89 27.08
C LYS A 117 12.73 4.76 27.60
N VAL A 118 12.50 5.28 28.80
CA VAL A 118 11.16 5.32 29.41
C VAL A 118 10.72 6.76 29.56
N THR A 119 9.64 7.12 28.90
CA THR A 119 8.99 8.44 28.95
C THR A 119 7.66 8.34 29.68
N PHE A 120 7.00 9.48 29.93
CA PHE A 120 5.62 9.49 30.42
C PHE A 120 4.74 10.40 29.59
N THR A 121 3.48 10.01 29.42
CA THR A 121 2.51 10.77 28.66
C THR A 121 1.73 11.73 29.55
N ILE A 122 1.49 12.94 29.04
CA ILE A 122 0.62 13.94 29.65
C ILE A 122 -0.40 14.47 28.65
N PHE A 123 -1.62 14.67 29.12
CA PHE A 123 -2.62 15.44 28.38
C PHE A 123 -2.39 16.92 28.65
N SER A 124 -2.29 17.73 27.59
CA SER A 124 -2.01 19.16 27.70
C SER A 124 -3.15 20.04 27.19
N ASP A 125 -4.40 19.63 27.42
CA ASP A 125 -5.58 20.41 27.01
C ASP A 125 -5.66 21.78 27.71
N LYS A 126 -5.24 21.80 28.97
CA LYS A 126 -5.31 22.94 29.89
C LYS A 126 -4.17 22.90 30.89
N MET A 127 -3.85 24.06 31.44
CA MET A 127 -2.84 24.18 32.50
C MET A 127 -3.32 23.47 33.78
N PRO A 128 -2.47 22.69 34.47
CA PRO A 128 -2.85 22.09 35.75
C PRO A 128 -3.16 23.16 36.80
N GLU A 129 -4.19 22.91 37.60
CA GLU A 129 -4.82 23.89 38.51
C GLU A 129 -3.84 24.63 39.44
N PRO A 130 -2.83 23.99 40.06
CA PRO A 130 -1.89 24.71 40.92
C PRO A 130 -1.10 25.80 40.19
N PHE A 131 -0.71 25.56 38.93
CA PHE A 131 0.01 26.57 38.14
C PHE A 131 -0.94 27.69 37.69
N LEU A 132 -2.17 27.32 37.27
CA LEU A 132 -3.17 28.30 36.83
C LEU A 132 -3.58 29.24 37.97
N THR A 133 -3.84 28.71 39.15
CA THR A 133 -4.42 29.48 40.26
C THR A 133 -3.37 30.12 41.16
N GLU A 134 -2.35 29.37 41.62
CA GLU A 134 -1.40 29.85 42.62
C GLU A 134 -0.30 30.73 42.00
N ILE A 135 0.04 30.50 40.73
CA ILE A 135 1.07 31.27 40.01
C ILE A 135 0.41 32.22 39.00
N GLY A 136 -0.51 31.70 38.17
CA GLY A 136 -1.17 32.46 37.12
C GLY A 136 -2.30 33.37 37.59
N GLY A 137 -2.76 33.26 38.85
CA GLY A 137 -3.87 34.06 39.36
C GLY A 137 -5.20 33.82 38.61
N GLY A 138 -5.37 32.67 37.97
CA GLY A 138 -6.50 32.32 37.11
C GLY A 138 -6.25 32.54 35.61
N GLU A 139 -5.06 33.02 35.22
CA GLU A 139 -4.69 33.30 33.83
C GLU A 139 -3.51 32.46 33.36
N TYR A 140 -3.41 32.27 32.03
CA TYR A 140 -2.30 31.54 31.38
C TYR A 140 -1.10 32.48 31.17
N THR A 141 -0.52 32.94 32.26
CA THR A 141 0.64 33.85 32.22
C THR A 141 1.91 33.11 31.78
N ASP A 142 2.87 33.85 31.22
CA ASP A 142 4.16 33.27 30.83
C ASP A 142 4.89 32.65 32.05
N GLU A 143 4.76 33.25 33.23
CA GLU A 143 5.33 32.71 34.48
C GLU A 143 4.70 31.36 34.86
N ALA A 144 3.38 31.22 34.74
CA ALA A 144 2.68 29.98 35.03
C ALA A 144 3.02 28.87 34.03
N ILE A 145 3.15 29.21 32.73
CA ILE A 145 3.59 28.28 31.68
C ILE A 145 5.03 27.80 31.94
N GLU A 146 5.94 28.69 32.28
CA GLU A 146 7.34 28.35 32.59
C GLU A 146 7.45 27.48 33.85
N ALA A 147 6.65 27.77 34.89
CA ALA A 147 6.61 26.97 36.10
C ALA A 147 6.07 25.56 35.83
N TYR A 148 5.00 25.45 35.03
CA TYR A 148 4.46 24.17 34.58
C TYR A 148 5.50 23.35 33.80
N ALA A 149 6.12 23.97 32.78
CA ALA A 149 7.15 23.33 31.97
C ALA A 149 8.33 22.82 32.81
N LYS A 150 8.83 23.64 33.74
CA LYS A 150 9.92 23.24 34.64
C LYS A 150 9.51 22.08 35.56
N ALA A 151 8.33 22.16 36.18
CA ALA A 151 7.88 21.14 37.12
C ALA A 151 7.78 19.74 36.46
N TYR A 152 7.34 19.69 35.20
CA TYR A 152 7.16 18.44 34.47
C TYR A 152 8.44 17.98 33.77
N CYS A 153 9.11 18.88 33.04
CA CYS A 153 10.26 18.53 32.20
C CYS A 153 11.61 18.51 32.94
N LYS A 154 11.67 19.10 34.14
CA LYS A 154 12.86 19.08 34.97
C LYS A 154 12.62 18.41 36.31
N ASP A 155 11.74 18.95 37.15
CA ASP A 155 11.67 18.53 38.56
C ASP A 155 11.13 17.09 38.69
N SER A 156 10.09 16.76 37.93
CA SER A 156 9.55 15.39 37.87
C SER A 156 10.50 14.41 37.18
N MET A 157 11.14 14.85 36.08
CA MET A 157 12.16 14.04 35.39
C MET A 157 13.32 13.69 36.32
N ASP A 158 13.83 14.66 37.09
CA ASP A 158 14.93 14.46 38.04
C ASP A 158 14.49 13.53 39.18
N LYS A 159 13.29 13.74 39.72
CA LYS A 159 12.75 12.96 40.85
C LYS A 159 12.51 11.50 40.50
N TYR A 160 11.93 11.23 39.34
CA TYR A 160 11.53 9.87 38.93
C TYR A 160 12.49 9.23 37.90
N SER A 161 13.52 9.95 37.47
CA SER A 161 14.56 9.50 36.53
C SER A 161 13.98 9.01 35.20
N TYR A 162 13.06 9.77 34.61
CA TYR A 162 12.53 9.50 33.26
C TYR A 162 13.46 10.02 32.17
N ASP A 163 13.40 9.42 30.99
CA ASP A 163 14.22 9.76 29.83
C ASP A 163 13.58 10.83 28.93
N GLY A 164 12.35 11.25 29.21
CA GLY A 164 11.64 12.23 28.41
C GLY A 164 10.15 12.27 28.68
N ILE A 165 9.47 13.16 27.97
CA ILE A 165 8.02 13.42 28.08
C ILE A 165 7.37 13.27 26.72
N ASP A 166 6.13 12.80 26.75
CA ASP A 166 5.24 12.63 25.62
C ASP A 166 3.98 13.47 25.85
N VAL A 167 3.70 14.40 24.94
CA VAL A 167 2.60 15.35 25.06
C VAL A 167 1.48 14.92 24.12
N ASP A 168 0.40 14.40 24.69
CA ASP A 168 -0.80 14.06 23.93
C ASP A 168 -1.52 15.36 23.53
N TYR A 169 -1.63 15.57 22.21
CA TYR A 169 -2.16 16.77 21.60
C TYR A 169 -3.10 16.45 20.43
N GLU A 170 -4.40 16.48 20.69
CA GLU A 170 -5.44 15.99 19.75
C GLU A 170 -6.48 17.05 19.31
N PRO A 171 -6.08 18.24 18.80
CA PRO A 171 -7.03 19.20 18.27
C PRO A 171 -7.90 18.59 17.17
N GLY A 172 -9.22 18.70 17.34
CA GLY A 172 -10.20 18.14 16.40
C GLY A 172 -10.61 16.70 16.68
N TYR A 173 -10.01 16.02 17.67
CA TYR A 173 -10.29 14.62 18.02
C TYR A 173 -10.79 14.44 19.46
N GLY A 174 -11.57 15.41 19.96
CA GLY A 174 -12.25 15.33 21.26
C GLY A 174 -11.54 16.08 22.39
N ALA A 175 -10.25 16.39 22.24
CA ALA A 175 -9.54 17.30 23.13
C ALA A 175 -10.14 18.72 23.06
N SER A 176 -10.31 19.36 24.21
CA SER A 176 -10.79 20.74 24.29
C SER A 176 -10.20 21.47 25.49
N GLY A 177 -9.70 22.68 25.24
CA GLY A 177 -9.15 23.54 26.29
C GLY A 177 -8.27 24.65 25.73
N PRO A 178 -7.77 25.56 26.58
CA PRO A 178 -7.05 26.76 26.13
C PRO A 178 -5.76 26.49 25.34
N PHE A 179 -5.12 25.34 25.57
CA PHE A 179 -3.93 24.93 24.81
C PHE A 179 -4.28 24.23 23.48
N VAL A 180 -5.52 23.80 23.26
CA VAL A 180 -5.88 22.97 22.10
C VAL A 180 -6.22 23.84 20.88
N GLY A 181 -5.59 23.57 19.73
CA GLY A 181 -5.92 24.20 18.45
C GLY A 181 -4.80 24.13 17.43
N HIS A 182 -5.10 24.36 16.15
CA HIS A 182 -4.06 24.51 15.14
C HIS A 182 -3.29 25.81 15.36
N ASP A 183 -1.95 25.74 15.34
CA ASP A 183 -1.05 26.86 15.52
C ASP A 183 -1.36 27.67 16.81
N ASN A 184 -1.76 26.98 17.89
CA ASN A 184 -2.17 27.62 19.13
C ASN A 184 -0.98 28.29 19.85
N GLU A 185 -1.09 29.61 20.10
CA GLU A 185 -0.01 30.41 20.71
C GLU A 185 0.32 30.02 22.16
N LEU A 186 -0.66 29.62 22.96
CA LEU A 186 -0.40 29.19 24.34
C LEU A 186 0.35 27.85 24.35
N PHE A 187 -0.01 26.93 23.46
CA PHE A 187 0.70 25.67 23.30
C PHE A 187 2.11 25.89 22.75
N ARG A 188 2.27 26.77 21.76
CA ARG A 188 3.59 27.19 21.26
C ARG A 188 4.50 27.69 22.38
N LYS A 189 4.00 28.57 23.26
CA LYS A 189 4.74 29.04 24.45
C LYS A 189 5.10 27.91 25.40
N LEU A 190 4.18 26.98 25.65
CA LEU A 190 4.44 25.80 26.47
C LEU A 190 5.58 24.96 25.91
N ILE A 191 5.54 24.63 24.61
CA ILE A 191 6.59 23.84 23.96
C ILE A 191 7.94 24.55 24.01
N LEU A 192 8.00 25.86 23.76
CA LEU A 192 9.23 26.64 23.90
C LEU A 192 9.77 26.60 25.34
N ALA A 193 8.91 26.70 26.35
CA ALA A 193 9.32 26.60 27.75
C ALA A 193 9.82 25.18 28.11
N MET A 194 9.14 24.13 27.61
CA MET A 194 9.54 22.73 27.80
C MET A 194 10.88 22.42 27.12
N SER A 195 11.10 22.95 25.92
CA SER A 195 12.32 22.73 25.11
C SER A 195 13.63 23.18 25.77
N LYS A 196 13.55 23.97 26.85
CA LYS A 196 14.70 24.35 27.68
C LYS A 196 15.24 23.19 28.51
N TYR A 197 14.43 22.17 28.77
CA TYR A 197 14.74 21.07 29.68
C TYR A 197 14.75 19.70 29.01
N VAL A 198 13.99 19.54 27.93
CA VAL A 198 13.84 18.30 27.15
C VAL A 198 13.89 18.61 25.66
N GLY A 199 14.11 17.61 24.82
CA GLY A 199 14.18 17.76 23.37
C GLY A 199 15.57 18.15 22.86
N PRO A 200 15.75 18.18 21.53
CA PRO A 200 17.04 18.46 20.90
C PRO A 200 17.64 19.82 21.28
N LYS A 201 16.78 20.80 21.58
CA LYS A 201 17.19 22.17 21.94
C LYS A 201 17.76 22.29 23.36
N SER A 202 17.46 21.33 24.24
CA SER A 202 17.85 21.40 25.65
C SER A 202 19.30 20.97 25.92
N GLY A 203 19.89 20.16 25.03
CA GLY A 203 21.22 19.56 25.24
C GLY A 203 21.29 18.53 26.38
N THR A 204 20.16 18.11 26.97
CA THR A 204 20.13 17.18 28.11
C THR A 204 20.14 15.71 27.69
N GLY A 205 19.80 15.42 26.43
CA GLY A 205 19.58 14.06 25.93
C GLY A 205 18.25 13.44 26.35
N ARG A 206 17.39 14.20 27.05
CA ARG A 206 16.01 13.80 27.37
C ARG A 206 15.09 14.07 26.19
N LEU A 207 14.16 13.16 25.94
CA LEU A 207 13.25 13.25 24.81
C LEU A 207 12.12 14.25 25.07
N LEU A 208 11.81 15.06 24.07
CA LEU A 208 10.53 15.77 23.96
C LEU A 208 9.75 15.18 22.79
N MET A 209 8.61 14.58 23.09
CA MET A 209 7.75 13.92 22.14
C MET A 209 6.35 14.52 22.17
N ILE A 210 5.65 14.43 21.05
CA ILE A 210 4.25 14.82 20.92
C ILE A 210 3.51 13.72 20.19
N ASP A 211 2.32 13.39 20.68
CA ASP A 211 1.43 12.46 20.04
C ASP A 211 0.06 13.08 19.75
N GLY A 212 -0.77 12.43 18.94
CA GLY A 212 -2.06 12.96 18.51
C GLY A 212 -1.98 13.50 17.09
N VAL A 213 -1.92 14.82 17.00
CA VAL A 213 -1.88 15.59 15.75
C VAL A 213 -0.62 16.44 15.71
N PRO A 214 0.60 15.86 15.57
CA PRO A 214 1.86 16.61 15.60
C PRO A 214 1.92 17.77 14.59
N TYR A 215 1.30 17.63 13.42
CA TYR A 215 1.28 18.68 12.40
C TYR A 215 0.43 19.91 12.79
N ALA A 216 -0.35 19.85 13.87
CA ALA A 216 -1.15 20.97 14.35
C ALA A 216 -0.33 22.03 15.10
N VAL A 217 0.93 21.73 15.47
CA VAL A 217 1.80 22.69 16.14
C VAL A 217 2.26 23.80 15.18
N HIS A 218 2.70 24.92 15.77
CA HIS A 218 3.32 25.98 14.99
C HIS A 218 4.64 25.49 14.36
N ALA A 219 4.88 25.83 13.10
CA ALA A 219 6.02 25.30 12.34
C ALA A 219 7.39 25.60 12.98
N ASP A 220 7.50 26.71 13.73
CA ASP A 220 8.74 27.12 14.41
C ASP A 220 9.07 26.33 15.68
N VAL A 221 8.17 25.43 16.13
CA VAL A 221 8.44 24.53 17.27
C VAL A 221 8.57 23.06 16.86
N ALA A 222 8.41 22.72 15.58
CA ALA A 222 8.57 21.34 15.12
C ALA A 222 9.98 20.78 15.42
N ASP A 223 11.01 21.63 15.39
CA ASP A 223 12.40 21.26 15.69
C ASP A 223 12.74 21.20 17.20
N CYS A 224 11.76 21.47 18.07
CA CYS A 224 11.87 21.25 19.50
C CYS A 224 11.62 19.80 19.89
N PHE A 225 10.97 19.01 19.02
CA PHE A 225 10.62 17.61 19.28
C PHE A 225 11.66 16.65 18.70
N ASP A 226 11.97 15.60 19.45
CA ASP A 226 12.68 14.44 18.92
C ASP A 226 11.76 13.65 17.99
N TYR A 227 10.51 13.40 18.44
CA TYR A 227 9.53 12.61 17.69
C TYR A 227 8.12 13.19 17.77
N GLY A 228 7.42 13.17 16.63
CA GLY A 228 5.98 13.27 16.50
C GLY A 228 5.41 11.87 16.25
N ILE A 229 4.46 11.44 17.08
CA ILE A 229 3.86 10.12 17.02
C ILE A 229 2.42 10.27 16.54
N VAL A 230 2.09 9.63 15.43
CA VAL A 230 0.74 9.67 14.87
C VAL A 230 0.01 8.38 15.15
N GLN A 231 -1.19 8.53 15.71
CA GLN A 231 -2.21 7.49 15.83
C GLN A 231 -2.77 7.19 14.45
N ALA A 232 -2.04 6.40 13.66
CA ALA A 232 -2.43 5.92 12.34
C ALA A 232 -3.36 4.71 12.43
N TYR A 233 -4.29 4.75 13.38
CA TYR A 233 -5.13 3.61 13.74
C TYR A 233 -5.98 3.16 12.57
N ASN A 234 -6.01 1.85 12.31
CA ASN A 234 -6.73 1.24 11.19
C ASN A 234 -6.29 1.75 9.80
N SER A 235 -5.00 2.08 9.63
CA SER A 235 -4.47 2.45 8.31
C SER A 235 -4.44 1.23 7.37
N TYR A 236 -5.17 1.27 6.26
CA TYR A 236 -5.28 0.17 5.29
C TYR A 236 -4.19 0.17 4.20
N GLY A 237 -3.33 1.19 4.13
CA GLY A 237 -2.27 1.19 3.13
C GLY A 237 -1.32 2.38 3.20
N TYR A 238 -0.20 2.25 2.51
CA TYR A 238 0.90 3.22 2.51
C TYR A 238 0.50 4.62 2.03
N THR A 239 -0.57 4.74 1.23
CA THR A 239 -1.07 6.03 0.75
C THR A 239 -1.60 6.89 1.90
N ASP A 240 -2.33 6.30 2.85
CA ASP A 240 -2.80 7.03 4.04
C ASP A 240 -1.63 7.49 4.93
N LEU A 241 -0.62 6.63 5.10
CA LEU A 241 0.60 7.02 5.84
C LEU A 241 1.37 8.15 5.14
N GLN A 242 1.42 8.12 3.80
CA GLN A 242 2.02 9.19 3.00
C GLN A 242 1.26 10.49 3.13
N ASP A 243 -0.06 10.49 2.98
CA ASP A 243 -0.90 11.70 3.07
C ASP A 243 -0.75 12.37 4.45
N ARG A 244 -0.70 11.58 5.52
CA ARG A 244 -0.45 12.09 6.88
C ARG A 244 0.90 12.75 7.03
N PHE A 245 1.94 12.17 6.42
CA PHE A 245 3.27 12.75 6.46
C PHE A 245 3.37 14.01 5.61
N ASP A 246 2.70 14.07 4.46
CA ASP A 246 2.68 15.26 3.59
C ASP A 246 2.12 16.49 4.30
N GLU A 247 1.15 16.33 5.21
CA GLU A 247 0.67 17.44 6.07
C GLU A 247 1.71 17.86 7.12
N ALA A 248 2.45 16.91 7.68
CA ALA A 248 3.52 17.19 8.63
C ALA A 248 4.73 17.87 7.97
N ASP A 249 5.11 17.43 6.76
CA ASP A 249 6.20 17.99 5.97
C ASP A 249 5.96 19.48 5.64
N LYS A 250 4.71 19.85 5.29
CA LYS A 250 4.29 21.25 5.11
C LYS A 250 4.51 22.13 6.36
N LYS A 251 4.58 21.50 7.54
CA LYS A 251 4.79 22.15 8.84
C LYS A 251 6.24 22.05 9.33
N GLY A 252 7.15 21.50 8.51
CA GLY A 252 8.59 21.43 8.80
C GLY A 252 9.02 20.18 9.56
N TRP A 253 8.13 19.20 9.75
CA TRP A 253 8.50 17.89 10.28
C TRP A 253 9.35 17.11 9.29
N LYS A 254 10.34 16.38 9.80
CA LYS A 254 11.22 15.53 8.98
C LYS A 254 10.80 14.06 9.08
N PRO A 255 11.03 13.23 8.05
CA PRO A 255 10.72 11.80 8.10
C PRO A 255 11.32 11.13 9.33
N GLU A 256 12.56 11.48 9.69
CA GLU A 256 13.28 10.91 10.85
C GLU A 256 12.73 11.32 12.21
N GLN A 257 11.72 12.20 12.26
CA GLN A 257 11.01 12.59 13.47
C GLN A 257 9.62 11.93 13.58
N TYR A 258 9.13 11.21 12.57
CA TYR A 258 7.74 10.75 12.54
C TYR A 258 7.58 9.25 12.78
N ILE A 259 6.81 8.90 13.82
CA ILE A 259 6.49 7.51 14.21
C ILE A 259 5.00 7.25 13.95
N PHE A 260 4.67 6.14 13.31
CA PHE A 260 3.28 5.73 13.06
C PHE A 260 2.87 4.60 14.01
N ALA A 261 1.75 4.76 14.71
CA ALA A 261 1.32 3.81 15.71
C ALA A 261 -0.08 3.22 15.44
N GLU A 262 -0.25 1.94 15.78
CA GLU A 262 -1.51 1.20 15.66
C GLU A 262 -2.22 1.03 17.01
N ASN A 263 -3.53 0.82 16.99
CA ASN A 263 -4.36 0.63 18.19
C ASN A 263 -4.36 -0.84 18.66
N PHE A 264 -3.48 -1.19 19.59
CA PHE A 264 -3.45 -2.52 20.20
C PHE A 264 -4.43 -2.72 21.36
N GLU A 265 -5.13 -1.67 21.82
CA GLU A 265 -6.28 -1.86 22.71
C GLU A 265 -7.31 -2.81 22.07
N SER A 266 -7.53 -2.64 20.76
CA SER A 266 -8.49 -3.43 19.99
C SER A 266 -7.84 -4.47 19.05
N LEU A 267 -6.62 -4.22 18.55
CA LEU A 267 -6.05 -5.00 17.43
C LEU A 267 -4.78 -5.81 17.78
N TRP A 268 -4.45 -5.98 19.06
CA TRP A 268 -3.27 -6.73 19.49
C TRP A 268 -3.24 -8.19 19.00
N LYS A 269 -4.41 -8.81 18.76
CA LYS A 269 -4.51 -10.21 18.32
C LYS A 269 -4.07 -10.43 16.87
N THR A 270 -4.13 -9.39 16.04
CA THR A 270 -3.88 -9.46 14.60
C THR A 270 -2.72 -8.58 14.14
N GLY A 271 -2.11 -7.82 15.06
CA GLY A 271 -1.06 -6.86 14.70
C GLY A 271 -1.62 -5.63 13.97
N GLY A 272 -2.93 -5.36 14.10
CA GLY A 272 -3.62 -4.34 13.32
C GLY A 272 -4.57 -4.87 12.25
N VAL A 273 -4.94 -4.00 11.31
CA VAL A 273 -5.77 -4.33 10.14
C VAL A 273 -4.92 -4.85 8.97
N SER A 274 -5.56 -5.33 7.90
CA SER A 274 -4.83 -5.64 6.65
C SER A 274 -4.40 -4.33 5.98
N HIS A 275 -3.09 -4.21 5.72
CA HIS A 275 -2.42 -3.03 5.19
C HIS A 275 -1.68 -3.35 3.90
N GLU A 276 -1.86 -2.51 2.88
CA GLU A 276 -1.16 -2.58 1.61
C GLU A 276 0.14 -1.77 1.65
N CYS A 277 1.26 -2.45 1.47
CA CYS A 277 2.58 -1.85 1.35
C CYS A 277 2.80 -1.25 -0.05
N ARG A 278 3.82 -0.40 -0.19
CA ARG A 278 4.15 0.28 -1.46
C ARG A 278 4.51 -0.69 -2.60
N ASP A 279 5.02 -1.86 -2.24
CA ASP A 279 5.34 -2.96 -3.16
C ASP A 279 4.10 -3.81 -3.56
N GLY A 280 2.92 -3.47 -3.06
CA GLY A 280 1.66 -4.21 -3.29
C GLY A 280 1.46 -5.42 -2.38
N GLN A 281 2.39 -5.74 -1.48
CA GLN A 281 2.19 -6.80 -0.49
C GLN A 281 1.11 -6.40 0.53
N ARG A 282 0.35 -7.39 1.01
CA ARG A 282 -0.59 -7.21 2.13
C ARG A 282 -0.06 -7.84 3.40
N VAL A 283 0.08 -7.02 4.44
CA VAL A 283 0.57 -7.39 5.77
C VAL A 283 -0.37 -6.85 6.86
N ASN A 284 -0.09 -7.09 8.14
CA ASN A 284 -0.77 -6.36 9.21
C ASN A 284 -0.25 -4.91 9.28
N SER A 285 -1.09 -3.97 9.73
CA SER A 285 -0.75 -2.54 9.71
C SER A 285 0.41 -2.16 10.61
N LEU A 286 0.68 -2.83 11.74
CA LEU A 286 1.90 -2.59 12.51
C LEU A 286 3.16 -2.86 11.65
N LEU A 287 3.19 -3.99 10.95
CA LEU A 287 4.29 -4.33 10.04
C LEU A 287 4.36 -3.39 8.84
N GLY A 288 3.21 -3.00 8.29
CA GLY A 288 3.12 -2.00 7.22
C GLY A 288 3.73 -0.65 7.64
N MET A 289 3.38 -0.17 8.84
CA MET A 289 3.96 1.04 9.44
C MET A 289 5.47 0.90 9.69
N ALA A 290 5.94 -0.27 10.14
CA ALA A 290 7.36 -0.53 10.34
C ALA A 290 8.15 -0.37 9.02
N ARG A 291 7.67 -1.00 7.95
CA ARG A 291 8.28 -0.96 6.61
C ARG A 291 8.18 0.41 5.95
N PHE A 292 7.22 1.24 6.35
CA PHE A 292 6.91 2.47 5.66
C PHE A 292 8.03 3.53 5.76
N ASN A 293 8.39 4.08 4.60
CA ASN A 293 9.16 5.31 4.46
C ASN A 293 8.34 6.32 3.63
N PRO A 294 8.19 7.56 4.11
CA PRO A 294 7.68 8.64 3.28
C PRO A 294 8.56 8.87 2.05
N THR A 295 7.98 9.35 0.94
CA THR A 295 8.78 9.70 -0.26
C THR A 295 9.85 10.76 0.01
N GLN A 296 9.68 11.56 1.07
CA GLN A 296 10.61 12.59 1.53
C GLN A 296 11.86 12.03 2.21
N GLY A 297 11.86 10.77 2.68
CA GLY A 297 13.02 10.18 3.34
C GLY A 297 12.71 9.05 4.32
N PHE A 298 13.68 8.74 5.17
CA PHE A 298 13.58 7.62 6.10
C PHE A 298 12.66 7.97 7.29
N GLY A 299 11.54 7.26 7.41
CA GLY A 299 10.60 7.43 8.53
C GLY A 299 11.24 7.04 9.87
N ALA A 300 10.89 7.70 10.97
CA ALA A 300 11.53 7.47 12.26
C ALA A 300 11.27 6.06 12.82
N GLY A 301 10.04 5.57 12.74
CA GLY A 301 9.69 4.32 13.38
C GLY A 301 8.22 3.98 13.37
N PHE A 302 7.87 3.02 14.22
CA PHE A 302 6.52 2.47 14.34
C PHE A 302 6.21 2.13 15.81
N GLY A 303 4.93 1.96 16.14
CA GLY A 303 4.57 1.57 17.49
C GLY A 303 3.13 1.13 17.69
N ALA A 304 2.75 0.96 18.96
CA ALA A 304 1.42 0.51 19.33
C ALA A 304 0.89 1.17 20.61
N TYR A 305 -0.39 1.49 20.61
CA TYR A 305 -1.17 1.94 21.77
C TYR A 305 -1.69 0.75 22.58
N HIS A 306 -1.52 0.78 23.92
CA HIS A 306 -1.70 -0.39 24.79
C HIS A 306 -0.88 -1.59 24.31
N MET A 307 0.42 -1.36 24.03
CA MET A 307 1.31 -2.40 23.51
C MET A 307 1.31 -3.66 24.40
N GLU A 308 1.11 -3.49 25.72
CA GLU A 308 1.17 -4.57 26.68
C GLU A 308 0.02 -5.58 26.54
N TYR A 309 -1.08 -5.23 25.89
CA TYR A 309 -2.17 -6.18 25.64
C TYR A 309 -1.68 -7.35 24.78
N GLU A 310 -0.69 -7.09 23.94
CA GLU A 310 -0.07 -8.11 23.09
C GLU A 310 0.74 -9.16 23.87
N TYR A 311 1.08 -8.90 25.13
CA TYR A 311 1.70 -9.90 26.00
C TYR A 311 0.84 -11.18 26.08
N ALA A 312 -0.48 -11.05 25.99
CA ALA A 312 -1.42 -12.16 26.06
C ALA A 312 -1.52 -13.00 24.76
N ASN A 313 -0.71 -12.70 23.74
CA ASN A 313 -0.71 -13.48 22.49
C ASN A 313 -0.27 -14.93 22.74
N SER A 314 -1.14 -15.86 22.32
CA SER A 314 -1.02 -17.27 22.64
C SER A 314 0.14 -17.97 21.93
N SER A 315 0.57 -17.45 20.77
CA SER A 315 1.72 -17.99 20.05
C SER A 315 3.03 -17.58 20.72
N MET A 316 3.15 -16.30 21.07
CA MET A 316 4.32 -15.73 21.74
C MET A 316 3.95 -14.36 22.31
N PRO A 317 4.33 -14.02 23.56
CA PRO A 317 4.16 -12.68 24.08
C PRO A 317 4.84 -11.64 23.18
N TYR A 318 4.09 -10.61 22.80
CA TYR A 318 4.54 -9.56 21.88
C TYR A 318 4.94 -10.06 20.48
N LYS A 319 4.22 -11.06 19.95
CA LYS A 319 4.47 -11.67 18.64
C LYS A 319 4.71 -10.62 17.52
N TYR A 320 3.73 -9.77 17.25
CA TYR A 320 3.72 -8.79 16.17
C TYR A 320 4.70 -7.65 16.41
N MET A 321 4.85 -7.16 17.65
CA MET A 321 5.93 -6.20 17.95
C MET A 321 7.30 -6.81 17.66
N ARG A 322 7.54 -8.07 18.04
CA ARG A 322 8.81 -8.77 17.73
C ARG A 322 8.99 -9.01 16.24
N GLU A 323 7.94 -9.44 15.54
CA GLU A 323 7.95 -9.63 14.09
C GLU A 323 8.29 -8.33 13.37
N ALA A 324 7.61 -7.23 13.70
CA ALA A 324 7.87 -5.92 13.11
C ALA A 324 9.30 -5.42 13.39
N ILE A 325 9.77 -5.54 14.64
CA ILE A 325 11.16 -5.14 14.98
C ILE A 325 12.17 -6.00 14.21
N GLN A 326 12.01 -7.32 14.21
CA GLN A 326 12.91 -8.21 13.47
C GLN A 326 12.82 -8.00 11.96
N ASP A 327 11.72 -7.41 11.47
CA ASP A 327 11.54 -7.12 10.06
C ASP A 327 12.42 -5.99 9.57
N VAL A 328 12.40 -4.88 10.29
CA VAL A 328 13.11 -3.67 9.88
C VAL A 328 14.45 -3.49 10.59
N ASN A 329 14.68 -4.20 11.69
CA ASN A 329 15.90 -4.17 12.49
C ASN A 329 16.36 -5.60 12.86
N PRO A 330 16.78 -6.43 11.90
CA PRO A 330 17.12 -7.82 12.16
C PRO A 330 18.31 -7.96 13.12
N ALA A 331 18.19 -8.87 14.09
CA ALA A 331 19.31 -9.30 14.91
C ALA A 331 20.43 -9.93 14.05
N GLY A 332 21.69 -9.63 14.36
CA GLY A 332 22.86 -10.18 13.66
C GLY A 332 23.66 -9.15 12.84
N GLY A 333 23.09 -7.96 12.62
CA GLY A 333 23.76 -6.89 11.86
C GLY A 333 23.42 -6.90 10.37
N ASP A 334 22.60 -7.85 9.93
CA ASP A 334 22.03 -7.89 8.60
C ASP A 334 21.37 -6.54 8.24
N LEU A 335 21.48 -6.16 6.99
CA LEU A 335 20.95 -4.96 6.40
C LEU A 335 20.02 -5.44 5.29
N ILE A 336 18.72 -5.34 5.55
CA ILE A 336 17.68 -5.75 4.61
C ILE A 336 17.68 -4.79 3.42
N VAL A 337 17.79 -5.37 2.23
CA VAL A 337 17.68 -4.72 0.94
C VAL A 337 16.31 -5.06 0.36
N GLY A 338 15.62 -4.06 -0.18
CA GLY A 338 14.34 -4.20 -0.86
C GLY A 338 14.35 -3.48 -2.22
N LEU A 339 13.38 -3.81 -3.07
CA LEU A 339 13.05 -3.03 -4.25
C LEU A 339 11.93 -2.07 -3.91
N THR A 340 12.02 -0.82 -4.38
CA THR A 340 10.93 0.16 -4.15
C THR A 340 9.63 -0.21 -4.88
N SER A 341 9.68 -1.15 -5.83
CA SER A 341 8.52 -1.74 -6.49
C SER A 341 8.86 -3.09 -7.12
N THR A 342 8.00 -4.10 -6.95
CA THR A 342 8.15 -5.45 -7.52
C THR A 342 7.06 -5.81 -8.54
N GLY A 343 6.13 -4.88 -8.81
CA GLY A 343 5.06 -5.06 -9.79
C GLY A 343 5.55 -5.31 -11.23
N LEU A 344 4.70 -5.95 -12.05
CA LEU A 344 4.95 -6.13 -13.48
C LEU A 344 4.72 -4.81 -14.23
N SER A 345 5.75 -4.29 -14.88
CA SER A 345 5.58 -3.21 -15.86
C SER A 345 5.32 -3.78 -17.25
N LYS A 346 4.52 -3.08 -18.07
CA LYS A 346 4.18 -3.50 -19.43
C LYS A 346 4.62 -2.44 -20.43
N TYR A 347 5.29 -2.88 -21.49
CA TYR A 347 5.81 -2.06 -22.57
C TYR A 347 5.41 -2.63 -23.93
N LEU A 348 5.30 -1.76 -24.93
CA LEU A 348 4.87 -2.12 -26.27
C LEU A 348 5.81 -1.53 -27.32
N PHE A 349 6.38 -2.39 -28.14
CA PHE A 349 7.10 -2.04 -29.36
C PHE A 349 6.23 -2.33 -30.57
N LEU A 350 6.07 -1.31 -31.40
CA LEU A 350 5.24 -1.31 -32.59
C LEU A 350 6.08 -1.49 -33.85
N VAL A 351 5.80 -2.55 -34.59
CA VAL A 351 6.40 -2.81 -35.90
C VAL A 351 5.57 -2.14 -37.00
N GLY A 352 6.15 -1.13 -37.65
CA GLY A 352 5.62 -0.47 -38.83
C GLY A 352 5.71 -1.33 -40.08
N ASP A 353 5.03 -0.91 -41.15
CA ASP A 353 4.97 -1.67 -42.41
C ASP A 353 6.29 -1.71 -43.17
N ASP A 354 7.16 -0.73 -42.94
CA ASP A 354 8.53 -0.68 -43.44
C ASP A 354 9.52 -1.48 -42.56
N GLY A 355 9.02 -2.15 -41.52
CA GLY A 355 9.81 -2.89 -40.55
C GLY A 355 10.46 -2.02 -39.47
N THR A 356 10.20 -0.70 -39.45
CA THR A 356 10.65 0.15 -38.34
C THR A 356 9.96 -0.24 -37.05
N ILE A 357 10.68 -0.16 -35.92
CA ILE A 357 10.12 -0.48 -34.61
C ILE A 357 10.12 0.78 -33.76
N THR A 358 8.94 1.20 -33.33
CA THR A 358 8.72 2.35 -32.44
C THR A 358 8.31 1.90 -31.05
N GLY A 359 8.60 2.71 -30.04
CA GLY A 359 8.40 2.35 -28.63
C GLY A 359 9.71 2.37 -27.87
N GLU A 360 9.60 2.59 -26.56
CA GLU A 360 10.74 2.64 -25.66
C GLU A 360 10.38 2.00 -24.32
N VAL A 361 11.40 1.50 -23.63
CA VAL A 361 11.28 1.08 -22.24
C VAL A 361 11.87 2.22 -21.41
N ASP A 362 11.04 2.85 -20.59
CA ASP A 362 11.42 3.84 -19.58
C ASP A 362 11.13 3.28 -18.18
N GLU A 363 11.78 2.16 -17.89
CA GLU A 363 11.69 1.57 -16.56
C GLU A 363 12.79 2.14 -15.68
N LYS A 364 12.44 2.48 -14.43
CA LYS A 364 13.41 2.90 -13.42
C LYS A 364 13.42 1.92 -12.26
N ILE A 365 14.61 1.47 -11.89
CA ILE A 365 14.83 0.58 -10.76
C ILE A 365 15.55 1.35 -9.65
N ARG A 366 15.16 1.06 -8.41
CA ARG A 366 15.76 1.61 -7.20
C ARG A 366 15.71 0.57 -6.07
N VAL A 367 16.76 0.51 -5.27
CA VAL A 367 16.77 -0.28 -4.04
C VAL A 367 16.63 0.62 -2.82
N GLU A 368 16.05 0.03 -1.78
CA GLU A 368 15.95 0.62 -0.45
C GLU A 368 16.61 -0.28 0.60
N LEU A 369 17.16 0.37 1.62
CA LEU A 369 17.83 -0.26 2.74
C LEU A 369 17.04 0.01 4.02
N ALA A 370 16.89 -1.00 4.87
CA ALA A 370 16.18 -0.84 6.15
C ALA A 370 16.94 0.04 7.17
N ARG A 371 18.25 0.24 6.97
CA ARG A 371 19.13 1.13 7.75
C ARG A 371 20.12 1.84 6.82
N PRO A 372 20.73 2.98 7.23
CA PRO A 372 21.67 3.67 6.36
C PRO A 372 22.83 2.77 5.96
N ALA A 373 23.28 2.88 4.71
CA ALA A 373 24.45 2.15 4.24
C ALA A 373 25.66 2.49 5.12
N PRO A 374 26.39 1.51 5.67
CA PRO A 374 27.55 1.78 6.52
C PRO A 374 28.74 2.35 5.73
N ALA A 375 28.79 2.09 4.43
CA ALA A 375 29.77 2.57 3.48
C ALA A 375 29.11 2.72 2.10
N ASP A 376 29.82 3.34 1.14
CA ASP A 376 29.39 3.35 -0.25
C ASP A 376 29.30 1.91 -0.77
N VAL A 377 28.17 1.55 -1.39
CA VAL A 377 27.92 0.20 -1.89
C VAL A 377 27.24 0.24 -3.26
N SER A 378 27.46 -0.78 -4.07
CA SER A 378 26.85 -0.93 -5.39
C SER A 378 26.12 -2.27 -5.50
N PHE A 379 24.89 -2.22 -6.00
CA PHE A 379 24.07 -3.40 -6.29
C PHE A 379 24.01 -3.60 -7.81
N PRO A 380 24.67 -4.65 -8.34
CA PRO A 380 24.59 -4.99 -9.76
C PRO A 380 23.17 -5.42 -10.15
N LEU A 381 22.84 -5.15 -11.41
CA LEU A 381 21.61 -5.62 -12.04
C LEU A 381 21.96 -6.66 -13.10
N ALA A 382 21.19 -7.74 -13.17
CA ALA A 382 21.35 -8.81 -14.14
C ALA A 382 20.01 -9.26 -14.73
N ILE A 383 20.03 -9.79 -15.96
CA ILE A 383 18.88 -10.49 -16.54
C ILE A 383 18.96 -11.96 -16.15
N ASP A 384 17.91 -12.50 -15.53
CA ASP A 384 17.81 -13.92 -15.19
C ASP A 384 16.63 -14.59 -15.91
N ASN A 385 16.90 -15.06 -17.12
CA ASN A 385 15.92 -15.75 -17.95
C ASN A 385 15.48 -17.11 -17.36
N SER A 386 16.16 -17.66 -16.35
CA SER A 386 15.72 -18.91 -15.72
C SER A 386 14.40 -18.77 -14.96
N LEU A 387 14.00 -17.52 -14.64
CA LEU A 387 12.75 -17.20 -13.93
C LEU A 387 11.51 -17.20 -14.84
N VAL A 388 11.68 -17.22 -16.17
CA VAL A 388 10.57 -17.08 -17.12
C VAL A 388 9.61 -18.27 -17.06
N ASP A 389 10.13 -19.49 -17.01
CA ASP A 389 9.28 -20.69 -16.95
C ASP A 389 8.46 -20.76 -15.65
N ALA A 390 9.10 -20.43 -14.52
CA ALA A 390 8.42 -20.39 -13.21
C ALA A 390 7.34 -19.31 -13.17
N TYR A 391 7.59 -18.15 -13.79
CA TYR A 391 6.59 -17.10 -13.94
C TYR A 391 5.41 -17.59 -14.80
N ASN A 392 5.71 -18.17 -15.96
CA ASN A 392 4.71 -18.68 -16.90
C ASN A 392 3.79 -19.72 -16.25
N GLU A 393 4.36 -20.70 -15.53
CA GLU A 393 3.62 -21.73 -14.81
C GLU A 393 2.71 -21.12 -13.73
N LYS A 394 3.25 -20.22 -12.90
CA LYS A 394 2.50 -19.57 -11.82
C LYS A 394 1.34 -18.72 -12.33
N HIS A 395 1.51 -18.06 -13.49
CA HIS A 395 0.56 -17.09 -14.01
C HIS A 395 -0.29 -17.61 -15.18
N GLY A 396 -0.09 -18.86 -15.63
CA GLY A 396 -0.81 -19.42 -16.78
C GLY A 396 -0.51 -18.67 -18.08
N THR A 397 0.73 -18.22 -18.26
CA THR A 397 1.19 -17.44 -19.42
C THR A 397 2.20 -18.24 -20.24
N SER A 398 2.61 -17.70 -21.40
CA SER A 398 3.54 -18.36 -22.33
C SER A 398 4.50 -17.32 -22.94
N TYR A 399 5.13 -16.52 -22.10
CA TYR A 399 6.08 -15.49 -22.53
C TYR A 399 7.45 -16.08 -22.85
N GLU A 400 8.14 -15.50 -23.83
CA GLU A 400 9.49 -15.88 -24.22
C GLU A 400 10.55 -15.09 -23.43
N PRO A 401 11.73 -15.66 -23.16
CA PRO A 401 12.85 -14.89 -22.62
C PRO A 401 13.38 -13.90 -23.65
N ILE A 402 13.78 -12.71 -23.22
CA ILE A 402 14.50 -11.77 -24.10
C ILE A 402 16.00 -12.13 -24.17
N ASP A 403 16.65 -11.85 -25.29
CA ASP A 403 18.12 -11.87 -25.35
C ASP A 403 18.69 -10.78 -24.42
N PRO A 404 19.48 -11.14 -23.38
CA PRO A 404 20.05 -10.17 -22.45
C PRO A 404 20.89 -9.09 -23.11
N ALA A 405 21.51 -9.37 -24.27
CA ALA A 405 22.32 -8.39 -25.00
C ALA A 405 21.49 -7.21 -25.54
N ARG A 406 20.16 -7.34 -25.56
CA ARG A 406 19.24 -6.26 -25.94
C ARG A 406 18.93 -5.32 -24.80
N VAL A 407 19.23 -5.69 -23.56
CA VAL A 407 18.88 -4.90 -22.38
C VAL A 407 20.13 -4.20 -21.86
N SER A 408 20.06 -2.88 -21.74
CA SER A 408 21.09 -2.11 -21.06
C SER A 408 20.65 -1.81 -19.63
N LEU A 409 21.47 -2.24 -18.68
CA LEU A 409 21.30 -2.04 -17.25
C LEU A 409 22.41 -1.14 -16.71
N GLY A 410 22.08 -0.26 -15.78
CA GLY A 410 23.09 0.46 -14.97
C GLY A 410 23.43 -0.28 -13.68
N THR A 411 24.11 0.41 -12.76
CA THR A 411 24.44 -0.08 -11.43
C THR A 411 23.80 0.81 -10.38
N LEU A 412 23.18 0.21 -9.37
CA LEU A 412 22.52 0.96 -8.30
C LEU A 412 23.54 1.28 -7.21
N GLY A 413 23.98 2.54 -7.14
CA GLY A 413 24.86 3.03 -6.08
C GLY A 413 24.08 3.54 -4.88
N VAL A 414 24.50 3.16 -3.67
CA VAL A 414 24.02 3.75 -2.41
C VAL A 414 25.22 4.35 -1.68
N ALA A 415 25.16 5.66 -1.42
CA ALA A 415 26.20 6.35 -0.66
C ALA A 415 26.15 6.01 0.83
N ALA A 416 27.30 6.08 1.52
CA ALA A 416 27.38 5.92 2.96
C ALA A 416 26.40 6.89 3.67
N GLY A 417 25.61 6.36 4.60
CA GLY A 417 24.58 7.11 5.32
C GLY A 417 23.27 7.31 4.56
N ALA A 418 23.16 6.86 3.30
CA ALA A 418 21.92 6.88 2.53
C ALA A 418 21.11 5.58 2.73
N PHE A 419 19.80 5.68 2.52
CA PHE A 419 18.86 4.56 2.58
C PHE A 419 18.42 4.06 1.21
N LEU A 420 18.59 4.88 0.18
CA LEU A 420 18.08 4.64 -1.15
C LEU A 420 19.23 4.73 -2.14
N SER A 421 19.20 3.89 -3.17
CA SER A 421 20.10 4.08 -4.30
C SER A 421 19.71 5.29 -5.14
N ASP A 422 20.58 5.66 -6.06
CA ASP A 422 20.15 6.41 -7.25
C ASP A 422 19.14 5.58 -8.06
N GLU A 423 18.33 6.26 -8.88
CA GLU A 423 17.47 5.60 -9.87
C GLU A 423 18.31 5.21 -11.09
N VAL A 424 18.13 3.98 -11.57
CA VAL A 424 18.78 3.49 -12.79
C VAL A 424 17.72 3.17 -13.83
N SER A 425 17.87 3.75 -15.03
CA SER A 425 17.03 3.44 -16.18
C SER A 425 17.42 2.11 -16.82
N VAL A 426 16.41 1.34 -17.21
CA VAL A 426 16.54 0.15 -18.05
C VAL A 426 16.09 0.53 -19.45
N THR A 427 16.89 0.17 -20.45
CA THR A 427 16.51 0.37 -21.85
C THR A 427 16.61 -0.94 -22.63
N VAL A 428 15.77 -1.09 -23.64
CA VAL A 428 15.74 -2.27 -24.51
C VAL A 428 15.93 -1.85 -25.96
N SER A 429 16.89 -2.46 -26.63
CA SER A 429 17.13 -2.25 -28.06
C SER A 429 16.02 -2.88 -28.89
N SER A 430 15.30 -2.03 -29.63
CA SER A 430 14.25 -2.44 -30.57
C SER A 430 14.79 -3.02 -31.88
N ALA A 431 16.08 -2.89 -32.17
CA ALA A 431 16.63 -3.26 -33.47
C ALA A 431 16.51 -4.78 -33.74
N GLY A 432 15.71 -5.16 -34.73
CA GLY A 432 15.58 -6.54 -35.19
C GLY A 432 15.03 -7.52 -34.13
N ILE A 433 14.21 -7.03 -33.20
CA ILE A 433 13.44 -7.90 -32.30
C ILE A 433 12.22 -8.46 -33.06
N GLU A 434 11.92 -9.73 -32.87
CA GLU A 434 10.78 -10.38 -33.54
C GLU A 434 9.46 -10.06 -32.83
N LYS A 435 8.34 -10.27 -33.53
CA LYS A 435 7.01 -10.13 -32.91
C LYS A 435 6.82 -11.23 -31.86
N GLY A 436 6.32 -10.87 -30.69
CA GLY A 436 6.14 -11.82 -29.60
C GLY A 436 5.85 -11.13 -28.27
N TYR A 437 5.72 -11.95 -27.23
CA TYR A 437 5.56 -11.49 -25.86
C TYR A 437 6.77 -11.92 -25.07
N TYR A 438 7.60 -10.97 -24.66
CA TYR A 438 8.87 -11.22 -23.97
C TYR A 438 8.77 -10.85 -22.49
N LEU A 439 9.17 -11.76 -21.61
CA LEU A 439 9.34 -11.46 -20.20
C LEU A 439 10.81 -11.15 -19.94
N ILE A 440 11.06 -10.07 -19.19
CA ILE A 440 12.40 -9.59 -18.82
C ILE A 440 12.50 -9.59 -17.29
N PRO A 441 13.03 -10.67 -16.67
CA PRO A 441 13.31 -10.70 -15.24
C PRO A 441 14.64 -10.01 -14.96
N ILE A 442 14.60 -8.90 -14.23
CA ILE A 442 15.77 -8.13 -13.81
C ILE A 442 16.00 -8.39 -12.33
N VAL A 443 17.14 -8.98 -11.99
CA VAL A 443 17.53 -9.34 -10.63
C VAL A 443 18.51 -8.31 -10.09
N VAL A 444 18.31 -7.90 -8.84
CA VAL A 444 19.32 -7.17 -8.07
C VAL A 444 20.21 -8.18 -7.37
N GLU A 445 21.51 -8.14 -7.66
CA GLU A 445 22.49 -8.98 -6.99
C GLU A 445 22.93 -8.32 -5.68
N LEU A 446 22.93 -9.10 -4.61
CA LEU A 446 23.47 -8.63 -3.34
C LEU A 446 25.02 -8.59 -3.41
N PRO A 447 25.65 -7.55 -2.86
CA PRO A 447 27.10 -7.48 -2.74
C PRO A 447 27.64 -8.69 -1.98
N ALA A 448 28.90 -9.05 -2.25
CA ALA A 448 29.57 -10.18 -1.59
C ALA A 448 29.80 -9.99 -0.07
N GLU A 449 29.49 -8.82 0.49
CA GLU A 449 29.56 -8.58 1.92
C GLU A 449 28.38 -9.24 2.65
N ASP A 450 28.69 -10.08 3.64
CA ASP A 450 27.70 -10.89 4.39
C ASP A 450 26.65 -10.09 5.18
N ILE A 451 26.73 -8.76 5.20
CA ILE A 451 25.75 -7.93 5.91
C ILE A 451 24.49 -7.67 5.06
N TYR A 452 24.54 -7.78 3.73
CA TYR A 452 23.37 -7.47 2.89
C TYR A 452 22.53 -8.71 2.68
N THR A 453 21.24 -8.62 2.99
CA THR A 453 20.30 -9.73 2.79
C THR A 453 18.97 -9.22 2.28
N SER A 454 18.15 -10.11 1.73
CA SER A 454 16.78 -9.79 1.32
C SER A 454 15.82 -10.84 1.87
N LYS A 455 14.63 -10.37 2.25
CA LYS A 455 13.53 -11.25 2.69
C LYS A 455 12.73 -11.82 1.53
N GLU A 456 12.78 -11.14 0.39
CA GLU A 456 12.03 -11.47 -0.82
C GLU A 456 13.00 -11.56 -2.01
N PRO A 457 12.65 -12.29 -3.07
CA PRO A 457 13.42 -12.23 -4.32
C PRO A 457 13.49 -10.78 -4.82
N LEU A 458 14.69 -10.25 -5.00
CA LEU A 458 14.90 -8.90 -5.54
C LEU A 458 14.78 -8.91 -7.07
N VAL A 459 13.58 -9.20 -7.56
CA VAL A 459 13.30 -9.35 -8.99
C VAL A 459 12.24 -8.34 -9.44
N ARG A 460 12.57 -7.61 -10.50
CA ARG A 460 11.66 -6.73 -11.25
C ARG A 460 11.32 -7.39 -12.58
N TYR A 461 10.03 -7.60 -12.86
CA TYR A 461 9.58 -8.18 -14.13
C TYR A 461 9.05 -7.09 -15.06
N LEU A 462 9.52 -7.10 -16.31
CA LEU A 462 8.94 -6.31 -17.39
C LEU A 462 8.35 -7.25 -18.45
N LEU A 463 7.14 -6.94 -18.92
CA LEU A 463 6.54 -7.57 -20.10
C LEU A 463 6.71 -6.64 -21.29
N LEU A 464 7.50 -7.06 -22.27
CA LEU A 464 7.64 -6.38 -23.55
C LEU A 464 6.81 -7.10 -24.61
N THR A 465 5.77 -6.45 -25.11
CA THR A 465 5.03 -6.91 -26.27
C THR A 465 5.64 -6.30 -27.52
N VAL A 466 5.99 -7.10 -28.51
CA VAL A 466 6.38 -6.65 -29.84
C VAL A 466 5.31 -7.07 -30.82
N SER A 467 4.61 -6.12 -31.43
CA SER A 467 3.52 -6.43 -32.35
C SER A 467 3.38 -5.37 -33.42
N ALA A 468 2.55 -5.62 -34.44
CA ALA A 468 2.18 -4.62 -35.43
C ALA A 468 0.70 -4.30 -35.33
N MET A 469 0.31 -3.08 -35.70
CA MET A 469 -1.07 -2.82 -36.05
C MET A 469 -1.42 -3.58 -37.32
N GLU A 470 -2.39 -4.49 -37.21
CA GLU A 470 -2.91 -5.28 -38.33
C GLU A 470 -4.14 -4.59 -38.97
N ILE A 471 -4.39 -3.32 -38.60
CA ILE A 471 -5.27 -2.37 -39.29
C ILE A 471 -4.42 -1.30 -39.97
N ASP A 472 -4.78 -0.96 -41.21
CA ASP A 472 -4.30 0.24 -41.88
C ASP A 472 -5.07 1.46 -41.35
N VAL A 473 -4.42 2.24 -40.49
CA VAL A 473 -5.00 3.43 -39.85
C VAL A 473 -5.19 4.60 -40.81
N ASP A 474 -4.54 4.55 -41.98
CA ASP A 474 -4.59 5.58 -43.00
C ASP A 474 -5.59 5.27 -44.11
N ALA A 475 -6.22 4.10 -44.07
CA ALA A 475 -7.18 3.65 -45.06
C ALA A 475 -8.38 4.60 -45.17
N THR A 476 -8.67 5.05 -46.39
CA THR A 476 -9.86 5.84 -46.72
C THR A 476 -10.91 5.06 -47.50
N ALA A 477 -10.63 3.79 -47.80
CA ALA A 477 -11.51 2.87 -48.51
C ALA A 477 -11.22 1.41 -48.09
N LEU A 478 -12.19 0.53 -48.30
CA LEU A 478 -12.02 -0.92 -48.13
C LEU A 478 -11.70 -1.59 -49.46
N THR A 479 -10.89 -2.64 -49.39
CA THR A 479 -10.66 -3.59 -50.47
C THR A 479 -11.55 -4.82 -50.30
N GLY A 480 -11.81 -5.56 -51.37
CA GLY A 480 -12.61 -6.79 -51.33
C GLY A 480 -14.07 -6.58 -51.73
N VAL A 481 -14.92 -7.50 -51.30
CA VAL A 481 -16.35 -7.55 -51.65
C VAL A 481 -17.18 -7.53 -50.39
N LYS A 482 -18.22 -6.68 -50.34
CA LYS A 482 -19.19 -6.66 -49.25
C LYS A 482 -19.81 -8.05 -49.10
N ILE A 483 -19.83 -8.57 -47.87
CA ILE A 483 -20.46 -9.85 -47.58
C ILE A 483 -21.98 -9.68 -47.61
N GLU A 484 -22.63 -10.44 -48.47
CA GLU A 484 -24.08 -10.44 -48.66
C GLU A 484 -24.60 -11.87 -48.93
N PRO A 485 -25.81 -12.22 -48.47
CA PRO A 485 -26.70 -11.42 -47.62
C PRO A 485 -26.24 -11.38 -46.15
N ALA A 486 -26.48 -10.27 -45.45
CA ALA A 486 -26.21 -10.15 -44.01
C ALA A 486 -27.38 -10.63 -43.12
N SER A 487 -28.30 -11.41 -43.69
CA SER A 487 -29.48 -11.91 -42.99
C SER A 487 -29.11 -12.82 -41.82
N GLY A 488 -29.45 -12.40 -40.59
CA GLY A 488 -29.17 -13.15 -39.36
C GLY A 488 -28.01 -12.57 -38.53
N TRP A 489 -27.40 -11.47 -38.97
CA TRP A 489 -26.41 -10.76 -38.18
C TRP A 489 -27.07 -9.94 -37.07
N THR A 490 -26.36 -9.76 -35.96
CA THR A 490 -26.85 -9.00 -34.80
C THR A 490 -25.77 -8.09 -34.25
N ILE A 491 -26.19 -7.08 -33.49
CA ILE A 491 -25.30 -6.16 -32.81
C ILE A 491 -25.75 -5.90 -31.37
N VAL A 492 -24.79 -5.85 -30.45
CA VAL A 492 -25.01 -5.47 -29.06
C VAL A 492 -23.97 -4.43 -28.64
N CYS A 493 -24.34 -3.49 -27.77
CA CYS A 493 -23.49 -2.40 -27.33
C CYS A 493 -23.40 -2.33 -25.80
N TYR A 494 -22.18 -2.20 -25.26
CA TYR A 494 -21.85 -2.22 -23.84
C TYR A 494 -21.00 -1.01 -23.41
N GLN A 495 -21.17 -0.56 -22.17
CA GLN A 495 -20.39 0.54 -21.61
C GLN A 495 -18.97 0.09 -21.21
N GLY A 496 -17.98 0.95 -21.42
CA GLY A 496 -16.57 0.66 -21.13
C GLY A 496 -16.11 -0.69 -21.71
N THR A 497 -15.52 -1.53 -20.86
CA THR A 497 -15.02 -2.87 -21.22
C THR A 497 -15.98 -4.00 -20.90
N ALA A 498 -17.24 -3.70 -20.52
CA ALA A 498 -18.22 -4.72 -20.18
C ALA A 498 -18.58 -5.60 -21.39
N SER A 499 -18.94 -6.87 -21.11
CA SER A 499 -19.38 -7.86 -22.10
C SER A 499 -20.85 -8.27 -21.96
N SER A 500 -21.56 -7.68 -20.99
CA SER A 500 -22.99 -7.93 -20.73
C SER A 500 -23.66 -6.67 -20.15
N GLY A 501 -24.97 -6.51 -20.33
CA GLY A 501 -25.73 -5.32 -19.92
C GLY A 501 -25.71 -4.20 -20.97
N ALA A 502 -26.82 -4.02 -21.68
CA ALA A 502 -26.91 -3.06 -22.78
C ALA A 502 -27.26 -1.65 -22.28
N ASN A 503 -26.39 -0.68 -22.54
CA ASN A 503 -26.59 0.74 -22.18
C ASN A 503 -26.37 1.71 -23.37
N GLY A 504 -26.25 1.19 -24.60
CA GLY A 504 -26.19 2.01 -25.81
C GLY A 504 -27.57 2.56 -26.17
N VAL A 505 -27.65 3.80 -26.67
CA VAL A 505 -28.92 4.42 -27.04
C VAL A 505 -29.24 4.09 -28.50
N TRP A 506 -30.39 3.47 -28.73
CA TRP A 506 -30.92 3.17 -30.04
C TRP A 506 -32.24 3.91 -30.23
N ASN A 507 -32.45 4.47 -31.42
CA ASN A 507 -33.77 4.96 -31.86
C ASN A 507 -34.67 3.82 -32.38
N LEU A 508 -34.43 2.58 -31.93
CA LEU A 508 -35.07 1.35 -32.37
C LEU A 508 -35.30 0.41 -31.19
N ASP A 509 -36.41 -0.30 -31.20
CA ASP A 509 -36.88 -1.08 -30.04
C ASP A 509 -36.60 -2.59 -30.13
N SER A 510 -36.34 -3.13 -31.33
CA SER A 510 -36.12 -4.57 -31.54
C SER A 510 -34.80 -4.88 -32.24
N ASP A 511 -34.23 -6.05 -31.94
CA ASP A 511 -32.97 -6.50 -32.56
C ASP A 511 -33.09 -6.71 -34.07
N ALA A 512 -34.28 -7.10 -34.55
CA ALA A 512 -34.56 -7.20 -35.98
C ALA A 512 -34.46 -5.83 -36.69
N GLN A 513 -34.95 -4.75 -36.07
CA GLN A 513 -34.81 -3.40 -36.62
C GLN A 513 -33.35 -2.94 -36.61
N LYS A 514 -32.60 -3.23 -35.55
CA LYS A 514 -31.17 -2.87 -35.46
C LYS A 514 -30.37 -3.59 -36.53
N ALA A 515 -30.65 -4.89 -36.76
CA ALA A 515 -29.97 -5.72 -37.75
C ALA A 515 -30.12 -5.20 -39.20
N CYS A 516 -31.17 -4.44 -39.51
CA CYS A 516 -31.33 -3.85 -40.84
C CYS A 516 -30.21 -2.87 -41.23
N MET A 517 -29.36 -2.43 -40.27
CA MET A 517 -28.17 -1.62 -40.55
C MET A 517 -27.10 -2.33 -41.40
N PHE A 518 -27.19 -3.66 -41.52
CA PHE A 518 -26.27 -4.44 -42.37
C PHE A 518 -26.77 -4.49 -43.83
N ASP A 519 -28.07 -4.27 -44.04
CA ASP A 519 -28.74 -4.31 -45.34
C ASP A 519 -28.92 -2.90 -45.97
N GLY A 520 -28.45 -1.84 -45.30
CA GLY A 520 -28.53 -0.45 -45.78
C GLY A 520 -28.54 0.60 -44.67
N LYS A 521 -28.49 1.89 -45.05
CA LYS A 521 -28.59 3.02 -44.12
C LYS A 521 -29.94 3.07 -43.41
N LEU A 522 -29.92 3.11 -42.08
CA LEU A 522 -31.11 3.33 -41.24
C LEU A 522 -31.48 4.80 -41.03
N ASP A 523 -30.77 5.74 -41.66
CA ASP A 523 -30.92 7.17 -41.43
C ASP A 523 -30.93 7.53 -39.92
N SER A 524 -31.97 8.21 -39.43
CA SER A 524 -32.09 8.64 -38.02
C SER A 524 -32.34 7.50 -37.04
N ASN A 525 -32.67 6.30 -37.53
CA ASN A 525 -32.90 5.12 -36.71
C ASN A 525 -31.59 4.41 -36.39
N CYS A 526 -30.64 5.13 -35.80
CA CYS A 526 -29.27 4.67 -35.59
C CYS A 526 -28.90 4.50 -34.12
N TRP A 527 -27.77 3.85 -33.88
CA TRP A 527 -27.09 3.88 -32.60
C TRP A 527 -26.36 5.22 -32.42
N TYR A 528 -26.38 5.79 -31.22
CA TYR A 528 -25.61 7.00 -30.92
C TYR A 528 -25.15 7.08 -29.46
N ALA A 529 -24.11 7.89 -29.25
CA ALA A 529 -23.56 8.23 -27.94
C ALA A 529 -23.16 9.71 -27.88
N ALA A 530 -23.26 10.32 -26.69
CA ALA A 530 -22.96 11.73 -26.44
C ALA A 530 -22.16 11.94 -25.13
N ASN A 531 -21.50 13.10 -25.01
CA ASN A 531 -20.71 13.60 -23.87
C ASN A 531 -21.27 13.24 -22.46
N ALA A 532 -20.36 13.00 -21.52
CA ALA A 532 -20.37 12.79 -20.03
C ALA A 532 -21.69 12.66 -19.22
N SER A 533 -22.83 13.15 -19.68
CA SER A 533 -24.14 12.96 -19.02
C SER A 533 -24.77 11.58 -19.27
N TYR A 534 -24.23 10.78 -20.19
CA TYR A 534 -24.67 9.40 -20.46
C TYR A 534 -23.60 8.37 -20.11
N SER A 535 -24.02 7.15 -19.80
CA SER A 535 -23.16 6.01 -19.41
C SER A 535 -21.97 5.80 -20.37
N TRP A 536 -22.11 6.09 -21.67
CA TRP A 536 -21.06 5.95 -22.68
C TRP A 536 -20.07 7.12 -22.79
N GLY A 537 -20.17 8.17 -21.95
CA GLY A 537 -19.25 9.31 -21.95
C GLY A 537 -17.80 8.97 -21.59
N ASN A 538 -17.57 7.79 -21.01
CA ASN A 538 -16.24 7.21 -20.73
C ASN A 538 -15.80 6.16 -21.77
N GLY A 539 -16.52 6.04 -22.89
CA GLY A 539 -16.31 5.03 -23.91
C GLY A 539 -17.16 3.77 -23.74
N GLY A 540 -17.00 2.83 -24.66
CA GLY A 540 -17.72 1.56 -24.68
C GLY A 540 -17.30 0.65 -25.80
N ASN A 541 -18.04 -0.42 -26.03
CA ASN A 541 -17.78 -1.34 -27.12
C ASN A 541 -19.07 -1.86 -27.74
N PHE A 542 -19.00 -2.31 -28.99
CA PHE A 542 -20.08 -3.05 -29.61
C PHE A 542 -19.56 -4.34 -30.20
N ILE A 543 -20.41 -5.36 -30.19
CA ILE A 543 -20.13 -6.70 -30.70
C ILE A 543 -21.10 -6.96 -31.84
N ILE A 544 -20.57 -7.20 -33.03
CA ILE A 544 -21.32 -7.71 -34.17
C ILE A 544 -21.15 -9.23 -34.18
N THR A 545 -22.27 -9.96 -34.21
CA THR A 545 -22.29 -11.42 -34.35
C THR A 545 -22.80 -11.79 -35.73
N LEU A 546 -21.98 -12.51 -36.48
CA LEU A 546 -22.29 -13.04 -37.81
C LEU A 546 -22.99 -14.40 -37.69
N ASP A 547 -23.76 -14.75 -38.73
CA ASP A 547 -24.49 -16.02 -38.81
C ASP A 547 -23.55 -17.24 -38.80
N LYS A 548 -22.34 -17.08 -39.36
CA LYS A 548 -21.24 -18.05 -39.37
C LYS A 548 -19.88 -17.33 -39.41
N ALA A 549 -18.80 -18.10 -39.37
CA ALA A 549 -17.46 -17.55 -39.58
C ALA A 549 -17.21 -17.22 -41.06
N TYR A 550 -16.60 -16.07 -41.33
CA TYR A 550 -16.18 -15.60 -42.65
C TYR A 550 -14.69 -15.26 -42.66
N ASP A 551 -14.09 -15.30 -43.84
CA ASP A 551 -12.83 -14.64 -44.11
C ASP A 551 -13.10 -13.14 -44.32
N ILE A 552 -12.49 -12.29 -43.50
CA ILE A 552 -12.77 -10.86 -43.42
C ILE A 552 -11.47 -10.09 -43.64
N ASN A 553 -11.50 -9.11 -44.53
CA ASN A 553 -10.37 -8.21 -44.78
C ASN A 553 -10.69 -6.75 -44.43
N GLY A 554 -11.90 -6.44 -43.96
CA GLY A 554 -12.20 -5.11 -43.49
C GLY A 554 -13.61 -4.92 -42.95
N PHE A 555 -13.76 -3.82 -42.23
CA PHE A 555 -15.00 -3.33 -41.65
C PHE A 555 -15.13 -1.83 -41.90
N ARG A 556 -16.35 -1.36 -42.12
CA ARG A 556 -16.64 0.07 -42.08
C ARG A 556 -17.98 0.31 -41.42
N TRP A 557 -18.09 1.43 -40.72
CA TRP A 557 -19.38 1.91 -40.24
C TRP A 557 -19.67 3.29 -40.83
N HIS A 558 -20.93 3.63 -41.01
CA HIS A 558 -21.37 4.94 -41.47
C HIS A 558 -21.93 5.75 -40.30
N ILE A 559 -21.60 7.05 -40.30
CA ILE A 559 -22.04 8.01 -39.31
C ILE A 559 -23.20 8.81 -39.88
N TYR A 560 -24.29 8.92 -39.11
CA TYR A 560 -25.45 9.72 -39.49
C TYR A 560 -25.46 11.12 -38.88
N TYR A 561 -25.19 11.24 -37.57
CA TYR A 561 -25.16 12.50 -36.84
C TYR A 561 -23.76 13.15 -36.88
N GLU A 562 -23.59 14.29 -36.22
CA GLU A 562 -22.25 14.86 -35.99
C GLU A 562 -21.37 13.86 -35.25
N ASP A 563 -20.11 13.75 -35.66
CA ASP A 563 -19.13 12.87 -35.04
C ASP A 563 -17.93 13.68 -34.53
N SER A 564 -17.68 13.55 -33.23
CA SER A 564 -16.46 14.03 -32.57
C SER A 564 -15.22 13.20 -32.94
N ASN A 565 -15.43 12.14 -33.70
CA ASN A 565 -14.44 11.17 -34.17
C ASN A 565 -13.60 10.62 -33.01
N PRO A 566 -14.24 9.96 -32.01
CA PRO A 566 -13.51 9.38 -30.89
C PRO A 566 -12.49 8.36 -31.38
N GLU A 567 -11.40 8.23 -30.63
CA GLU A 567 -10.43 7.16 -30.83
C GLU A 567 -11.10 5.79 -30.65
N CYS A 568 -10.62 4.80 -31.39
CA CYS A 568 -10.89 3.40 -31.13
C CYS A 568 -9.72 2.85 -30.31
N THR A 569 -9.99 2.34 -29.11
CA THR A 569 -8.94 1.82 -28.21
C THR A 569 -8.55 0.38 -28.54
N ASP A 570 -9.44 -0.36 -29.20
CA ASP A 570 -9.11 -1.67 -29.77
C ASP A 570 -10.14 -2.12 -30.84
N PHE A 571 -9.72 -2.99 -31.74
CA PHE A 571 -10.57 -3.78 -32.62
C PHE A 571 -10.19 -5.24 -32.42
N GLN A 572 -11.17 -6.07 -32.05
CA GLN A 572 -10.98 -7.49 -31.83
C GLN A 572 -11.87 -8.34 -32.74
N TYR A 573 -11.43 -9.59 -32.96
CA TYR A 573 -12.22 -10.61 -33.65
C TYR A 573 -12.18 -11.94 -32.89
N SER A 574 -13.16 -12.79 -33.15
CA SER A 574 -13.25 -14.14 -32.57
C SER A 574 -14.06 -15.08 -33.49
N GLU A 575 -13.72 -16.37 -33.49
CA GLU A 575 -14.53 -17.42 -34.14
C GLU A 575 -15.58 -18.03 -33.19
N ASP A 576 -15.32 -18.06 -31.88
CA ASP A 576 -16.12 -18.78 -30.88
C ASP A 576 -16.82 -17.86 -29.86
N GLY A 577 -16.51 -16.57 -29.88
CA GLY A 577 -17.06 -15.56 -28.96
C GLY A 577 -16.40 -15.55 -27.58
N THR A 578 -15.44 -16.45 -27.33
CA THR A 578 -14.74 -16.61 -26.04
C THR A 578 -13.28 -16.22 -26.16
N ASN A 579 -12.59 -16.67 -27.20
CA ASN A 579 -11.19 -16.34 -27.50
C ASN A 579 -11.13 -15.15 -28.46
N TRP A 580 -10.66 -14.00 -27.98
CA TRP A 580 -10.61 -12.75 -28.73
C TRP A 580 -9.18 -12.39 -29.10
N TYR A 581 -8.99 -11.91 -30.34
CA TYR A 581 -7.70 -11.49 -30.88
C TYR A 581 -7.77 -10.03 -31.28
N SER A 582 -6.82 -9.23 -30.79
CA SER A 582 -6.73 -7.81 -31.13
C SER A 582 -6.03 -7.60 -32.47
N LEU A 583 -6.58 -6.70 -33.29
CA LEU A 583 -5.97 -6.21 -34.53
C LEU A 583 -5.13 -4.94 -34.30
N THR A 584 -5.29 -4.28 -33.16
CA THR A 584 -4.54 -3.05 -32.83
C THR A 584 -3.47 -3.27 -31.77
N ASN A 585 -3.52 -4.40 -31.07
CA ASN A 585 -2.82 -4.68 -29.82
C ASN A 585 -3.12 -3.64 -28.72
N GLU A 586 -4.40 -3.26 -28.61
CA GLU A 586 -4.89 -2.28 -27.62
C GLU A 586 -4.28 -0.87 -27.77
N ILE A 587 -3.79 -0.56 -28.98
CA ILE A 587 -3.30 0.77 -29.30
C ILE A 587 -4.44 1.59 -29.86
N SER A 588 -4.72 2.70 -29.18
CA SER A 588 -5.68 3.67 -29.64
C SER A 588 -5.27 4.28 -30.97
N PHE A 589 -6.24 4.42 -31.86
CA PHE A 589 -6.07 5.20 -33.08
C PHE A 589 -7.37 5.92 -33.42
N VAL A 590 -7.26 7.03 -34.16
CA VAL A 590 -8.43 7.74 -34.67
C VAL A 590 -8.65 7.28 -36.12
N PRO A 591 -9.73 6.53 -36.41
CA PRO A 591 -10.03 6.11 -37.78
C PRO A 591 -10.26 7.32 -38.69
N LYS A 592 -9.77 7.22 -39.93
CA LYS A 592 -10.03 8.25 -40.94
C LYS A 592 -11.47 8.18 -41.43
N LEU A 593 -12.04 9.37 -41.63
CA LEU A 593 -13.34 9.55 -42.24
C LEU A 593 -13.21 9.67 -43.76
N SER A 594 -13.97 8.84 -44.48
CA SER A 594 -14.16 9.06 -45.92
C SER A 594 -15.03 10.30 -46.18
N ALA A 595 -15.07 10.76 -47.44
CA ALA A 595 -15.90 11.90 -47.86
C ALA A 595 -17.40 11.67 -47.59
N ASP A 596 -17.85 10.41 -47.53
CA ASP A 596 -19.24 10.03 -47.29
C ASP A 596 -19.46 9.55 -45.84
N ASN A 597 -18.72 10.09 -44.87
CA ASN A 597 -18.90 9.83 -43.43
C ASN A 597 -18.76 8.36 -42.98
N TRP A 598 -17.94 7.56 -43.69
CA TRP A 598 -17.54 6.24 -43.23
C TRP A 598 -16.28 6.26 -42.39
N LYS A 599 -16.28 5.56 -41.25
CA LYS A 599 -15.06 5.11 -40.59
C LYS A 599 -14.59 3.81 -41.21
N ILE A 600 -13.34 3.77 -41.62
CA ILE A 600 -12.77 2.66 -42.37
C ILE A 600 -11.77 1.91 -41.50
N PHE A 601 -11.88 0.59 -41.50
CA PHE A 601 -11.00 -0.34 -40.79
C PHE A 601 -10.55 -1.40 -41.80
N GLN A 602 -9.55 -1.06 -42.60
CA GLN A 602 -8.95 -1.99 -43.56
C GLN A 602 -7.96 -2.89 -42.82
N PHE A 603 -8.16 -4.21 -42.90
CA PHE A 603 -7.23 -5.14 -42.27
C PHE A 603 -6.05 -5.37 -43.20
N LYS A 604 -4.84 -5.43 -42.65
CA LYS A 604 -3.62 -5.71 -43.43
C LYS A 604 -3.56 -7.17 -43.88
N LYS A 605 -4.26 -8.05 -43.17
CA LYS A 605 -4.41 -9.47 -43.49
C LYS A 605 -5.85 -9.90 -43.32
N THR A 606 -6.23 -10.90 -44.10
CA THR A 606 -7.50 -11.59 -43.92
C THR A 606 -7.48 -12.34 -42.59
N VAL A 607 -8.54 -12.16 -41.80
CA VAL A 607 -8.78 -12.90 -40.57
C VAL A 607 -10.06 -13.70 -40.68
N LYS A 608 -10.12 -14.84 -39.99
CA LYS A 608 -11.33 -15.64 -39.92
C LYS A 608 -12.09 -15.28 -38.65
N ALA A 609 -13.34 -14.85 -38.78
CA ALA A 609 -14.13 -14.42 -37.63
C ALA A 609 -15.63 -14.62 -37.81
N ARG A 610 -16.30 -14.86 -36.69
CA ARG A 610 -17.76 -14.83 -36.53
C ARG A 610 -18.22 -13.67 -35.66
N TYR A 611 -17.34 -13.17 -34.79
CA TYR A 611 -17.62 -12.05 -33.91
C TYR A 611 -16.58 -10.96 -34.15
N LEU A 612 -17.05 -9.73 -34.30
CA LEU A 612 -16.21 -8.53 -34.36
C LEU A 612 -16.58 -7.64 -33.18
N ARG A 613 -15.58 -7.08 -32.50
CA ARG A 613 -15.77 -6.15 -31.40
C ARG A 613 -14.90 -4.93 -31.63
N VAL A 614 -15.46 -3.74 -31.47
CA VAL A 614 -14.66 -2.52 -31.48
C VAL A 614 -14.89 -1.78 -30.17
N TYR A 615 -13.80 -1.38 -29.54
CA TYR A 615 -13.79 -0.53 -28.37
C TYR A 615 -13.61 0.92 -28.83
N VAL A 616 -14.55 1.75 -28.42
CA VAL A 616 -14.59 3.18 -28.68
C VAL A 616 -14.17 3.87 -27.39
N GLY A 617 -13.14 4.70 -27.48
CA GLY A 617 -12.63 5.50 -26.38
C GLY A 617 -13.59 6.61 -25.95
N ARG A 618 -13.06 7.55 -25.19
CA ARG A 618 -13.86 8.62 -24.60
C ARG A 618 -14.54 9.49 -25.66
N VAL A 619 -15.86 9.67 -25.53
CA VAL A 619 -16.66 10.53 -26.43
C VAL A 619 -16.80 11.92 -25.81
N THR A 620 -16.15 12.92 -26.40
CA THR A 620 -16.17 14.32 -25.91
C THR A 620 -17.32 15.15 -26.50
N GLY A 621 -17.89 14.72 -27.64
CA GLY A 621 -19.03 15.34 -28.31
C GLY A 621 -20.14 14.32 -28.59
N TYR A 622 -20.29 13.91 -29.84
CA TYR A 622 -21.24 12.88 -30.31
C TYR A 622 -20.52 11.82 -31.16
N THR A 623 -21.10 10.63 -31.28
CA THR A 623 -20.78 9.63 -32.32
C THR A 623 -22.02 8.81 -32.63
N SER A 624 -22.12 8.27 -33.85
CA SER A 624 -23.27 7.48 -34.27
C SER A 624 -22.89 6.38 -35.26
N MET A 625 -23.76 5.38 -35.39
CA MET A 625 -23.65 4.32 -36.38
C MET A 625 -25.04 3.95 -36.92
N ASN A 626 -25.29 4.22 -38.20
CA ASN A 626 -26.55 3.90 -38.88
C ASN A 626 -26.42 2.84 -39.99
N GLU A 627 -25.18 2.46 -40.32
CA GLU A 627 -24.88 1.37 -41.24
C GLU A 627 -23.54 0.74 -40.84
N ALA A 628 -23.42 -0.57 -41.00
CA ALA A 628 -22.17 -1.30 -40.80
C ALA A 628 -22.00 -2.31 -41.93
N GLU A 629 -20.79 -2.35 -42.51
CA GLU A 629 -20.47 -3.27 -43.59
C GLU A 629 -19.18 -4.01 -43.31
N ILE A 630 -19.17 -5.29 -43.68
CA ILE A 630 -18.04 -6.20 -43.50
C ILE A 630 -17.68 -6.76 -44.88
N PHE A 631 -16.37 -6.79 -45.15
CA PHE A 631 -15.83 -7.16 -46.46
C PHE A 631 -15.03 -8.46 -46.35
N ALA A 632 -15.23 -9.31 -47.34
CA ALA A 632 -14.41 -10.48 -47.59
C ALA A 632 -13.34 -10.17 -48.66
N PRO A 633 -12.23 -10.92 -48.70
CA PRO A 633 -11.25 -10.79 -49.77
C PRO A 633 -11.89 -10.87 -51.16
N ALA A 634 -11.38 -10.10 -52.12
CA ALA A 634 -11.73 -10.32 -53.51
C ALA A 634 -11.13 -11.66 -53.97
N ASN A 635 -11.95 -12.53 -54.56
CA ASN A 635 -11.52 -13.80 -55.14
C ASN A 635 -10.48 -13.62 -56.26
#